data_AF-X1C0X6-F1
#
_entry.id   AF-X1C0X6-F1
#
_cell.length_a   1.000
_cell.length_b   1.000
_cell.length_c   1.000
_cell.angle_alpha   90.00
_cell.angle_beta   90.00
_cell.angle_gamma   90.00
#
_symmetry.space_group_name_H-M   'P 1'
#
loop_
_entity.id
_entity.type
_entity.pdbx_description
1 polymer ?
#
loop_
_entity_poly.entity_id
_entity_poly.type
_entity_poly.pdbx_seq_one_letter_code
_entity_poly.pdbx_strand_id
1 'polypeptide(L)'
;GEIEDDVLIIGRDDHEIEVGQYLFEFILLALPYQKVHPDDSEGHSTCNPEMIKQLDAHRSSEADKEEKIDPRWDALKGIIEKNK
;
A
#
# COMPACT_ATOMS: atom_id res chain seq x y z
N GLY A 1 0.68 -15.91 27.28
CA GLY A 1 -0.71 -16.04 26.85
C GLY A 1 -1.05 -14.76 26.15
N GLU A 2 -1.57 -14.81 24.93
CA GLU A 2 -1.73 -13.65 24.04
C GLU A 2 -2.92 -12.72 24.41
N ILE A 3 -3.59 -13.00 25.53
CA ILE A 3 -4.84 -12.32 25.92
C ILE A 3 -4.61 -11.07 26.78
N GLU A 4 -3.39 -10.86 27.31
CA GLU A 4 -3.11 -9.74 28.21
C GLU A 4 -2.81 -8.43 27.47
N ASP A 5 -2.33 -8.49 26.22
CA ASP A 5 -1.88 -7.31 25.47
C ASP A 5 -3.06 -6.46 24.90
N ASP A 6 -4.24 -7.05 24.72
CA ASP A 6 -5.43 -6.40 24.12
C ASP A 6 -6.50 -5.99 25.14
N VAL A 7 -6.23 -6.12 26.45
CA VAL A 7 -7.22 -5.86 27.51
C VAL A 7 -6.83 -4.65 28.36
N LEU A 8 -7.69 -3.63 28.37
CA LEU A 8 -7.58 -2.49 29.27
C LEU A 8 -8.57 -2.59 30.43
N ILE A 9 -8.07 -2.52 31.66
CA ILE A 9 -8.89 -2.52 32.88
C ILE A 9 -9.09 -1.09 33.35
N ILE A 10 -10.34 -0.64 33.44
CA ILE A 10 -10.72 0.68 33.93
C ILE A 10 -11.23 0.54 35.38
N GLY A 11 -10.74 1.41 36.27
CA GLY A 11 -11.18 1.47 37.66
C GLY A 11 -12.61 1.98 37.78
N ARG A 12 -13.32 1.56 38.83
CA ARG A 12 -14.72 1.99 39.05
C ARG A 12 -14.88 3.49 39.29
N ASP A 13 -13.82 4.13 39.79
CA ASP A 13 -13.81 5.57 40.12
C ASP A 13 -13.17 6.42 39.01
N ASP A 14 -12.73 5.79 37.90
CA ASP A 14 -12.17 6.52 36.78
C ASP A 14 -13.29 7.21 35.99
N HIS A 15 -13.09 8.48 35.67
CA HIS A 15 -14.04 9.28 34.89
C HIS A 15 -13.55 9.60 33.47
N GLU A 16 -12.26 9.33 33.22
CA GLU A 16 -11.58 9.62 31.96
C GLU A 16 -10.60 8.49 31.64
N ILE A 17 -10.29 8.35 30.37
CA ILE A 17 -9.38 7.33 29.83
C ILE A 17 -8.45 8.00 28.82
N GLU A 18 -7.15 7.80 28.99
CA GLU A 18 -6.14 8.31 28.07
C GLU A 18 -6.02 7.40 26.85
N VAL A 19 -6.47 7.89 25.68
CA VAL A 19 -6.50 7.11 24.43
C VAL A 19 -5.34 7.43 23.48
N GLY A 20 -4.53 8.45 23.77
CA GLY A 20 -3.50 8.96 22.87
C GLY A 20 -2.45 7.92 22.50
N GLN A 21 -1.99 7.13 23.48
CA GLN A 21 -0.99 6.07 23.25
C GLN A 21 -1.52 5.00 22.28
N TYR A 22 -2.74 4.51 22.49
CA TYR A 22 -3.33 3.48 21.63
C TYR A 22 -3.52 3.99 20.21
N LEU A 23 -4.05 5.22 20.06
CA LEU A 23 -4.22 5.82 18.75
C LEU A 23 -2.88 6.00 18.02
N PHE A 24 -1.83 6.41 18.74
CA PHE A 24 -0.49 6.54 18.17
C PHE A 24 0.03 5.21 17.62
N GLU A 25 -0.10 4.13 18.40
CA GLU A 25 0.31 2.78 17.98
C GLU A 25 -0.50 2.29 16.77
N PHE A 26 -1.83 2.43 16.80
CA PHE A 26 -2.69 2.06 15.68
C PHE A 26 -2.33 2.84 14.41
N ILE A 27 -2.09 4.15 14.51
CA ILE A 27 -1.72 4.98 13.37
C ILE A 27 -0.37 4.51 12.80
N LEU A 28 0.63 4.26 13.65
CA LEU A 28 1.94 3.79 13.18
C LEU A 28 1.87 2.43 12.48
N LEU A 29 1.06 1.49 12.98
CA LEU A 29 0.88 0.17 12.37
C LEU A 29 0.03 0.22 11.09
N ALA A 30 -0.94 1.14 11.02
CA ALA A 30 -1.80 1.32 9.86
C ALA A 30 -1.09 2.03 8.70
N LEU A 31 -0.08 2.86 8.98
CA LEU A 31 0.69 3.53 7.96
C LEU A 31 1.61 2.52 7.25
N PRO A 32 1.50 2.37 5.92
CA PRO A 32 2.38 1.48 5.20
C PRO A 32 3.81 1.99 5.31
N TYR A 33 4.73 1.09 5.68
CA TYR A 33 6.14 1.42 5.74
C TYR A 33 6.67 1.78 4.34
N GLN A 34 6.99 3.05 4.13
CA GLN A 34 7.56 3.54 2.88
C GLN A 34 9.07 3.75 3.03
N LYS A 35 9.86 2.96 2.29
CA LYS A 35 11.28 3.26 2.09
C LYS A 35 11.39 4.31 0.98
N VAL A 36 11.56 5.56 1.37
CA VAL A 36 11.83 6.65 0.43
C VAL A 36 13.34 6.85 0.36
N HIS A 37 13.87 6.93 -0.87
CA HIS A 37 15.27 7.27 -1.06
C HIS A 37 15.45 8.77 -0.76
N PRO A 38 16.47 9.17 0.03
CA PRO A 38 16.62 10.57 0.42
C PRO A 38 16.85 11.48 -0.79
N ASP A 39 16.49 12.75 -0.64
CA ASP A 39 16.91 13.79 -1.57
C ASP A 39 18.31 14.31 -1.19
N ASP A 40 19.02 14.90 -2.14
CA ASP A 40 20.29 15.57 -1.90
C ASP A 40 20.08 16.98 -1.30
N SER A 41 21.19 17.71 -1.07
CA SER A 41 21.15 19.05 -0.48
C SER A 41 20.45 20.10 -1.35
N GLU A 42 20.22 19.82 -2.62
CA GLU A 42 19.53 20.70 -3.58
C GLU A 42 18.07 20.25 -3.80
N GLY A 43 17.64 19.16 -3.15
CA GLY A 43 16.30 18.60 -3.25
C GLY A 43 16.10 17.65 -4.45
N HIS A 44 17.18 17.14 -5.04
CA HIS A 44 17.10 16.16 -6.11
C HIS A 44 17.10 14.73 -5.55
N SER A 45 16.24 13.88 -6.12
CA SER A 45 16.15 12.48 -5.69
C SER A 45 17.45 11.74 -5.94
N THR A 46 17.97 11.09 -4.90
CA THR A 46 19.17 10.25 -5.03
C THR A 46 18.86 8.82 -5.49
N CYS A 47 17.61 8.55 -5.92
CA CYS A 47 17.22 7.25 -6.49
C CYS A 47 18.13 6.87 -7.67
N ASN A 48 18.41 5.58 -7.83
CA ASN A 48 19.17 5.09 -8.99
C ASN A 48 18.42 5.42 -10.31
N PRO A 49 18.98 6.28 -11.17
CA PRO A 49 18.29 6.72 -12.39
C PRO A 49 18.00 5.60 -13.39
N GLU A 50 18.85 4.56 -13.44
CA GLU A 50 18.67 3.41 -14.33
C GLU A 50 17.45 2.57 -13.91
N MET A 51 17.28 2.36 -12.61
CA MET A 51 16.12 1.65 -12.06
C MET A 51 14.83 2.44 -12.27
N ILE A 52 14.86 3.76 -12.08
CA ILE A 52 13.70 4.62 -12.36
C ILE A 52 13.28 4.51 -13.83
N LYS A 53 14.23 4.57 -14.77
CA LYS A 53 13.95 4.36 -16.19
C LYS A 53 13.29 3.01 -16.49
N GLN A 54 13.75 1.93 -15.86
CA GLN A 54 13.14 0.61 -16.03
C GLN A 54 11.71 0.57 -15.47
N LEU A 55 11.51 1.14 -14.28
CA LEU A 55 10.18 1.22 -13.67
C LEU A 55 9.21 2.01 -14.54
N ASP A 56 9.64 3.16 -15.07
CA ASP A 56 8.81 3.99 -15.96
C ASP A 56 8.50 3.27 -17.28
N ALA A 57 9.43 2.51 -17.85
CA ALA A 57 9.21 1.72 -19.06
C ALA A 57 8.18 0.60 -18.89
N HIS A 58 8.02 0.09 -17.65
CA HIS A 58 7.05 -0.94 -17.30
C HIS A 58 5.82 -0.39 -16.57
N ARG A 59 5.79 0.91 -16.30
CA ARG A 59 4.65 1.57 -15.69
C ARG A 59 3.52 1.55 -16.70
N SER A 60 2.48 0.79 -16.41
CA SER A 60 1.30 0.74 -17.27
C SER A 60 0.68 2.13 -17.34
N SER A 61 0.87 2.86 -18.45
CA SER A 61 0.05 4.02 -18.76
C SER A 61 -1.36 3.52 -18.98
N GLU A 62 -2.31 3.92 -18.14
CA GLU A 62 -3.72 3.58 -18.38
C GLU A 62 -4.27 4.19 -19.68
N ALA A 63 -3.49 5.06 -20.34
CA ALA A 63 -3.83 5.78 -21.55
C ALA A 63 -3.52 5.03 -22.87
N ASP A 64 -2.66 3.99 -22.87
CA ASP A 64 -2.31 3.23 -24.09
C ASP A 64 -3.05 1.88 -24.15
N LYS A 65 -4.33 1.84 -23.73
CA LYS A 65 -5.18 0.63 -23.78
C LYS A 65 -5.82 0.38 -25.15
N GLU A 66 -5.22 0.84 -26.23
CA GLU A 66 -5.48 0.28 -27.56
C GLU A 66 -4.21 -0.43 -28.03
N GLU A 67 -4.40 -1.66 -28.49
CA GLU A 67 -3.40 -2.54 -29.11
C GLU A 67 -2.63 -3.52 -28.19
N LYS A 68 -3.06 -4.78 -28.33
CA LYS A 68 -2.47 -6.04 -27.83
C LYS A 68 -2.88 -6.46 -26.42
N ILE A 69 -4.15 -6.83 -26.31
CA ILE A 69 -4.59 -7.78 -25.29
C ILE A 69 -3.80 -9.09 -25.50
N ASP A 70 -3.23 -9.63 -24.42
CA ASP A 70 -2.52 -10.92 -24.46
C ASP A 70 -3.49 -12.00 -24.98
N PRO A 71 -3.09 -12.83 -25.96
CA PRO A 71 -3.94 -13.88 -26.52
C PRO A 71 -4.57 -14.82 -25.49
N ARG A 72 -3.93 -15.01 -24.32
CA ARG A 72 -4.47 -15.81 -23.21
C ARG A 72 -5.69 -15.16 -22.58
N TRP A 73 -5.70 -13.83 -22.45
CA TRP A 73 -6.85 -13.08 -21.91
C TRP A 73 -8.00 -12.99 -22.93
N ASP A 74 -7.70 -12.97 -24.23
CA ASP A 74 -8.73 -13.06 -25.28
C ASP A 74 -9.44 -14.42 -25.28
N ALA A 75 -8.71 -15.51 -25.04
CA ALA A 75 -9.31 -16.83 -24.89
C ALA A 75 -10.32 -16.89 -23.73
N LEU A 76 -10.06 -16.15 -22.64
CA LEU A 76 -10.96 -16.06 -21.49
C LEU A 76 -12.26 -15.33 -21.81
N LYS A 77 -12.23 -14.24 -22.59
CA LYS A 77 -13.46 -13.57 -23.07
C LYS A 77 -14.35 -14.53 -23.85
N GLY A 78 -13.75 -15.31 -24.76
CA GLY A 78 -14.48 -16.31 -25.53
C GLY A 78 -15.10 -17.42 -24.69
N ILE A 79 -14.53 -17.75 -23.52
CA ILE A 79 -15.13 -18.70 -22.57
C ILE A 79 -16.30 -18.07 -21.82
N ILE A 80 -16.17 -16.81 -21.40
CA ILE A 80 -17.21 -16.07 -20.69
C ILE A 80 -18.44 -15.86 -21.58
N GLU A 81 -18.24 -15.49 -22.84
CA GLU A 81 -19.33 -15.27 -23.81
C GLU A 81 -20.07 -16.57 -24.16
N LYS A 82 -19.39 -17.72 -24.16
CA LYS A 82 -20.00 -19.03 -24.45
C LYS A 82 -20.77 -19.63 -23.28
N ASN A 83 -20.56 -19.15 -22.06
CA ASN A 83 -21.27 -19.59 -20.86
C ASN A 83 -22.41 -18.64 -20.45
N LYS A 84 -22.77 -17.70 -21.34
CA LYS A 84 -23.94 -16.85 -21.22
C LYS A 84 -25.08 -17.40 -22.08
#